data_AF-A0A7H8QZP1-F1
#
_entry.id   AF-A0A7H8QZP1-F1
#
_cell.length_a   1.000
_cell.length_b   1.000
_cell.length_c   1.000
_cell.angle_alpha   90.00
_cell.angle_beta   90.00
_cell.angle_gamma   90.00
#
_symmetry.space_group_name_H-M   'P 1'
#
loop_
_entity.id
_entity.type
_entity.pdbx_description
1 polymer ?
#
loop_
_entity_poly.entity_id
_entity_poly.type
_entity_poly.pdbx_seq_one_letter_code
_entity_poly.pdbx_strand_id
1 'polypeptide(L)'
;MPTPFGSSVTPADEEIIKRVGEVAQKKGWKMAQVSLIWLRSKGAIPITGVNSVGRVEEAVTLRDKVLTEDDLAYLEEPYMPKPVVGHF
;
A
#
# COMPACT_ATOMS: atom_id res chain seq x y z
N MET A 1 -21.22 -3.63 9.04
CA MET A 1 -20.64 -4.54 10.05
C MET A 1 -19.13 -4.57 9.84
N PRO A 2 -18.30 -4.37 10.88
CA PRO A 2 -16.89 -4.71 10.80
C PRO A 2 -16.80 -6.22 10.60
N THR A 3 -16.01 -6.68 9.63
CA THR A 3 -15.79 -8.11 9.41
C THR A 3 -14.90 -8.66 10.52
N PRO A 4 -14.97 -9.97 10.83
CA PRO A 4 -14.10 -10.60 11.83
C PRO A 4 -12.59 -10.50 11.49
N PHE A 5 -12.24 -10.00 10.30
CA PHE A 5 -10.87 -9.87 9.80
C PHE A 5 -10.47 -8.42 9.44
N GLY A 6 -11.30 -7.41 9.72
CA GLY A 6 -11.02 -6.05 9.24
C GLY A 6 -11.63 -4.95 10.10
N SER A 7 -10.77 -4.04 10.56
CA SER A 7 -11.16 -2.72 11.05
C SER A 7 -11.98 -1.99 9.98
N SER A 8 -12.99 -1.21 10.38
CA SER A 8 -13.61 -0.24 9.48
C SER A 8 -12.54 0.67 8.85
N VAL A 9 -12.63 0.89 7.54
CA VAL A 9 -11.80 1.89 6.85
C VAL A 9 -11.99 3.23 7.57
N THR A 10 -10.90 3.82 8.04
CA THR A 10 -10.89 5.11 8.74
C THR A 10 -10.73 6.26 7.74
N PRO A 11 -11.10 7.50 8.07
CA PRO A 11 -10.85 8.65 7.20
C PRO A 11 -9.38 8.81 6.79
N ALA A 12 -8.45 8.44 7.69
CA ALA A 12 -7.03 8.37 7.38
C ALA A 12 -6.70 7.32 6.30
N ASP A 13 -7.34 6.15 6.34
CA ASP A 13 -7.17 5.13 5.30
C ASP A 13 -7.71 5.61 3.95
N GLU A 14 -8.86 6.27 3.94
CA GLU A 14 -9.46 6.82 2.71
C GLU A 14 -8.52 7.84 2.06
N GLU A 15 -7.93 8.74 2.86
CA GLU A 15 -6.96 9.72 2.37
C GLU A 15 -5.69 9.03 1.87
N ILE A 16 -5.15 8.03 2.59
CA ILE A 16 -3.99 7.25 2.11
C ILE A 16 -4.30 6.58 0.77
N ILE A 17 -5.46 5.93 0.63
CA ILE A 17 -5.88 5.24 -0.59
C ILE A 17 -5.96 6.24 -1.76
N LYS A 18 -6.52 7.43 -1.52
CA LYS A 18 -6.57 8.51 -2.51
C LYS A 18 -5.17 8.95 -2.92
N ARG A 19 -4.27 9.22 -1.97
CA ARG A 19 -2.88 9.63 -2.25
C ARG A 19 -2.08 8.56 -2.99
N VAL A 20 -2.28 7.28 -2.66
CA VAL A 20 -1.72 6.16 -3.44
C VAL A 20 -2.17 6.21 -4.90
N GLY A 21 -3.45 6.52 -5.14
CA GLY A 21 -4.01 6.70 -6.49
C GLY A 21 -3.36 7.85 -7.25
N GLU A 22 -3.20 9.01 -6.60
CA GLU A 22 -2.56 10.20 -7.19
C GLU A 22 -1.09 9.94 -7.55
N VAL A 23 -0.32 9.32 -6.64
CA VAL A 23 1.08 8.94 -6.89
C VAL A 23 1.17 7.93 -8.03
N ALA A 24 0.26 6.95 -8.07
CA ALA A 24 0.18 5.97 -9.13
C ALA A 24 -0.06 6.64 -10.49
N GLN A 25 -1.02 7.58 -10.57
CA GLN A 25 -1.30 8.34 -11.78
C GLN A 25 -0.11 9.19 -12.22
N LYS A 26 0.52 9.94 -11.29
CA LYS A 26 1.68 10.80 -11.55
C LYS A 26 2.87 10.01 -12.13
N LYS A 27 3.06 8.77 -11.69
CA LYS A 27 4.17 7.90 -12.13
C LYS A 27 3.80 6.94 -13.27
N GLY A 28 2.53 6.88 -13.67
CA GLY A 28 2.05 5.87 -14.63
C GLY A 28 2.15 4.44 -14.11
N TRP A 29 2.01 4.25 -12.80
CA TRP A 29 2.10 2.96 -12.12
C TRP A 29 0.73 2.46 -11.68
N LYS A 30 0.66 1.19 -11.28
CA LYS A 30 -0.54 0.64 -10.64
C LYS A 30 -0.52 0.96 -9.14
N MET A 31 -1.69 1.15 -8.53
CA MET A 31 -1.81 1.40 -7.09
C MET A 31 -1.15 0.30 -6.24
N ALA A 32 -1.29 -0.97 -6.64
CA ALA A 32 -0.63 -2.10 -5.96
C ALA A 32 0.90 -1.98 -6.00
N GLN A 33 1.48 -1.38 -7.04
CA GLN A 33 2.93 -1.17 -7.10
C GLN A 33 3.35 -0.10 -6.10
N VAL A 34 2.63 1.02 -6.06
CA VAL A 34 2.90 2.10 -5.10
C VAL A 34 2.81 1.58 -3.66
N SER A 35 1.74 0.85 -3.31
CA SER A 35 1.56 0.34 -1.94
C SER A 35 2.62 -0.68 -1.54
N LEU A 36 3.00 -1.60 -2.43
CA LEU A 36 4.03 -2.60 -2.15
C LEU A 36 5.44 -1.98 -2.05
N ILE A 37 5.76 -1.00 -2.89
CA ILE A 37 7.03 -0.26 -2.81
C ILE A 37 7.09 0.56 -1.53
N TRP A 38 5.98 1.22 -1.15
CA TRP A 38 5.91 1.96 0.10
C TRP A 38 6.18 1.04 1.30
N LEU A 39 5.53 -0.13 1.38
CA LEU A 39 5.80 -1.10 2.44
C LEU A 39 7.25 -1.58 2.45
N ARG A 40 7.81 -1.90 1.27
CA ARG A 40 9.22 -2.29 1.11
C ARG A 40 10.18 -1.20 1.58
N SER A 41 9.86 0.07 1.34
CA SER A 41 10.70 1.21 1.76
C SER A 41 10.83 1.32 3.29
N LYS A 42 9.89 0.75 4.04
CA LYS A 42 9.94 0.66 5.52
C LYS A 42 10.72 -0.55 6.03
N GLY A 43 11.42 -1.27 5.14
CA GLY A 43 12.18 -2.47 5.48
C GLY A 43 11.33 -3.75 5.60
N ALA A 44 10.03 -3.69 5.28
CA ALA A 44 9.17 -4.86 5.31
C ALA A 44 9.35 -5.75 4.07
N ILE A 45 9.17 -7.06 4.24
CA ILE A 45 9.18 -8.06 3.16
C ILE A 45 7.76 -8.65 3.06
N PRO A 46 6.87 -8.07 2.21
CA PRO A 46 5.48 -8.49 2.16
C PRO A 46 5.29 -9.87 1.53
N ILE A 47 4.41 -10.68 2.13
CA ILE A 47 3.90 -11.92 1.52
C ILE A 47 2.62 -11.57 0.75
N THR A 48 2.73 -11.42 -0.57
CA THR A 48 1.61 -11.00 -1.41
C THR A 48 0.87 -12.19 -2.00
N GLY A 49 -0.39 -12.37 -1.63
CA GLY A 49 -1.28 -13.34 -2.28
C GLY A 49 -1.73 -12.84 -3.65
N VAL A 50 -1.55 -13.66 -4.69
CA VAL A 50 -1.99 -13.37 -6.07
C VAL A 50 -2.74 -14.57 -6.64
N ASN A 51 -3.72 -14.31 -7.50
CA ASN A 51 -4.60 -15.33 -8.09
C ASN A 51 -4.55 -15.37 -9.62
N SER A 52 -3.57 -14.72 -10.25
CA SER A 52 -3.37 -14.72 -11.69
C SER A 52 -1.90 -14.54 -12.03
N VAL A 53 -1.49 -15.10 -13.17
CA VAL A 53 -0.11 -15.00 -13.68
C VAL A 53 0.27 -13.54 -13.94
N GLY A 54 -0.62 -12.75 -14.54
CA GLY A 54 -0.35 -11.33 -14.79
C GLY A 54 -0.03 -10.54 -13.50
N ARG A 55 -0.66 -10.87 -12.37
CA ARG A 55 -0.32 -10.24 -11.08
C ARG A 55 1.06 -10.66 -10.54
N VAL A 56 1.49 -11.89 -10.84
CA VAL A 56 2.86 -12.34 -10.52
C VAL A 56 3.87 -11.52 -11.33
N GLU A 57 3.66 -11.40 -12.63
CA GLU A 57 4.52 -10.62 -13.53
C GLU A 57 4.60 -9.15 -13.11
N GLU A 58 3.45 -8.55 -12.74
CA GLU A 58 3.41 -7.20 -12.20
C GLU A 58 4.22 -7.03 -10.92
N ALA A 59 4.20 -8.01 -10.02
CA ALA A 59 4.99 -7.97 -8.78
C ALA A 59 6.51 -8.02 -9.05
N VAL A 60 6.94 -8.69 -10.12
CA VAL A 60 8.37 -8.72 -10.51
C VAL A 60 8.86 -7.31 -10.90
N THR A 61 8.01 -6.50 -11.52
CA THR A 61 8.37 -5.12 -11.94
C THR A 61 8.63 -4.15 -10.78
N LEU A 62 8.30 -4.52 -9.53
CA LEU A 62 8.52 -3.69 -8.35
C LEU A 62 10.01 -3.44 -8.07
N ARG A 63 10.88 -4.38 -8.47
CA ARG A 63 12.31 -4.31 -8.19
C ARG A 63 12.99 -3.08 -8.84
N ASP A 64 12.42 -2.61 -9.95
CA ASP A 64 12.96 -1.55 -10.80
C ASP A 64 12.36 -0.17 -10.47
N LYS A 65 11.60 -0.07 -9.37
CA LYS A 65 10.82 1.12 -9.01
C LYS A 65 11.10 1.57 -7.58
N VAL A 66 11.20 2.88 -7.39
CA VAL A 66 11.49 3.52 -6.10
C VAL A 66 10.60 4.75 -5.92
N LEU A 67 10.03 4.91 -4.72
CA LEU A 67 9.34 6.13 -4.31
C LEU A 67 10.37 7.15 -3.82
N THR A 68 10.20 8.41 -4.18
CA THR A 68 11.06 9.49 -3.69
C THR A 68 10.76 9.78 -2.22
N GLU A 69 11.66 10.47 -1.53
CA GLU A 69 11.43 10.89 -0.14
C GLU A 69 10.15 11.74 0.00
N ASP A 70 9.88 12.61 -0.96
CA ASP A 70 8.65 13.40 -1.02
C ASP A 70 7.40 12.54 -1.19
N ASP A 71 7.45 11.51 -2.04
CA ASP A 71 6.33 10.58 -2.20
C ASP A 71 6.07 9.83 -0.90
N LEU A 72 7.12 9.40 -0.21
CA LEU A 72 7.01 8.68 1.06
C LEU A 72 6.43 9.58 2.15
N ALA A 73 6.95 10.80 2.30
CA ALA A 73 6.43 11.78 3.25
C ALA A 73 4.95 12.10 2.96
N TYR A 74 4.59 12.26 1.69
CA TYR A 74 3.21 12.51 1.27
C TYR A 74 2.28 11.34 1.61
N LEU A 75 2.71 10.09 1.42
CA LEU A 75 1.89 8.92 1.77
C LEU A 75 1.78 8.72 3.29
N GLU A 76 2.79 9.13 4.06
CA GLU A 76 2.86 8.92 5.51
C GLU A 76 2.17 10.00 6.34
N GLU A 77 2.06 11.23 5.84
CA GLU A 77 1.43 12.35 6.55
C GLU A 77 0.05 12.03 7.17
N PRO A 78 -0.90 11.36 6.48
CA PRO A 78 -2.20 11.02 7.05
C PRO A 78 -2.19 9.76 7.95
N TYR A 79 -1.06 9.04 8.07
CA TYR A 79 -1.01 7.76 8.76
C TYR A 79 -1.32 7.88 10.27
N MET A 80 -2.19 6.99 10.76
CA MET A 80 -2.49 6.84 12.17
C MET A 80 -2.20 5.40 12.64
N PRO A 81 -1.63 5.21 13.85
CA PRO A 81 -1.44 3.89 14.44
C PRO A 81 -2.73 3.06 14.45
N LYS A 82 -2.62 1.77 14.09
CA LYS A 82 -3.76 0.85 14.06
C LYS A 82 -3.83 0.01 15.35
N PRO A 83 -5.03 -0.26 15.87
CA PRO A 83 -5.20 -1.19 16.99
C PRO A 83 -4.84 -2.61 16.57
N VAL A 84 -4.49 -3.46 17.55
CA VAL A 84 -4.27 -4.90 17.32
C VAL A 84 -5.60 -5.54 16.89
N VAL A 85 -5.58 -6.36 15.85
CA VAL A 85 -6.73 -7.11 15.32
C VAL A 85 -6.40 -8.60 15.33
N GLY A 86 -7.39 -9.47 15.57
CA GLY A 86 -7.23 -10.92 15.45
C GLY A 86 -6.54 -11.60 16.63
N HIS A 87 -6.37 -10.91 17.76
CA HIS A 87 -5.97 -11.52 19.02
C HIS A 87 -7.24 -11.76 19.87
N PHE A 88 -7.56 -13.04 20.06
CA PHE A 88 -8.62 -13.53 20.95
C PHE A 88 -8.01 -14.28 22.14
#